data_AF-A0ABD3BMK6-F1
#
_entry.id   AF-A0ABD3BMK6-F1
#
_cell.length_a   1.000
_cell.length_b   1.000
_cell.length_c   1.000
_cell.angle_alpha   90.00
_cell.angle_beta   90.00
_cell.angle_gamma   90.00
#
_symmetry.space_group_name_H-M   'P 1'
#
loop_
_entity.id
_entity.type
_entity.pdbx_description
1 polymer ?
#
loop_
_entity_poly.entity_id
_entity_poly.type
_entity_poly.pdbx_seq_one_letter_code
_entity_poly.pdbx_strand_id
1 'polypeptide(L)'
;MGFIIIGIGSITDMGLNRALLQIISHGFIGAALFFLAGTTYDRIRLVYLDEMGGIAIPMPKIFTMFSSFSMASLALPGMSGFVAELIVFFGLITSQKYLLMTKALITFVMAIGMILTPIYLLSMLRQMFY
;
A
#
# COMPACT_ATOMS: atom_id res chain seq x y z
N MET A 1 -6.53 -2.46 -1.91
CA MET A 1 -7.74 -2.76 -2.72
C MET A 1 -8.83 -1.67 -2.69
N GLY A 2 -9.11 -1.01 -1.56
CA GLY A 2 -10.20 0.00 -1.47
C GLY A 2 -10.13 1.12 -2.53
N PHE A 3 -8.94 1.65 -2.82
CA PHE A 3 -8.74 2.68 -3.86
C PHE A 3 -9.17 2.25 -5.27
N ILE A 4 -9.12 0.96 -5.59
CA ILE A 4 -9.56 0.44 -6.90
C ILE A 4 -11.07 0.58 -7.04
N ILE A 5 -11.80 0.19 -5.99
CA ILE A 5 -13.27 0.29 -5.95
C ILE A 5 -13.70 1.74 -6.09
N ILE A 6 -13.00 2.65 -5.40
CA ILE A 6 -13.29 4.09 -5.46
C ILE A 6 -12.94 4.66 -6.83
N GLY A 7 -11.82 4.24 -7.44
CA GLY A 7 -11.44 4.64 -8.79
C GLY A 7 -12.47 4.23 -9.85
N ILE A 8 -12.93 2.96 -9.81
CA ILE A 8 -13.99 2.46 -10.69
C ILE A 8 -15.32 3.19 -10.40
N GLY A 9 -15.64 3.36 -9.12
CA GLY A 9 -16.85 4.05 -8.65
C GLY A 9 -16.90 5.52 -9.02
N SER A 10 -15.77 6.18 -9.29
CA SER A 10 -15.76 7.58 -9.74
C SER A 10 -16.42 7.79 -11.11
N ILE A 11 -16.50 6.72 -11.94
CA ILE A 11 -17.02 6.74 -13.32
C ILE A 11 -16.42 7.91 -14.12
N THR A 12 -15.11 8.10 -13.99
CA THR A 12 -14.31 9.04 -14.77
C THR A 12 -13.21 8.28 -15.50
N ASP A 13 -12.83 8.72 -16.69
CA ASP A 13 -11.72 8.12 -17.44
C ASP A 13 -10.42 8.16 -16.63
N MET A 14 -10.22 9.24 -15.89
CA MET A 14 -9.07 9.43 -15.00
C MET A 14 -9.09 8.43 -13.83
N GLY A 15 -10.23 8.20 -13.18
CA GLY A 15 -10.35 7.22 -12.09
C GLY A 15 -10.22 5.77 -12.56
N LEU A 16 -10.81 5.42 -13.71
CA LEU A 16 -10.74 4.07 -14.28
C LEU A 16 -9.31 3.69 -14.69
N ASN A 17 -8.61 4.58 -15.39
CA ASN A 17 -7.21 4.32 -15.79
C ASN A 17 -6.29 4.13 -14.59
N ARG A 18 -6.59 4.77 -13.46
CA ARG A 18 -5.77 4.68 -12.24
C ARG A 18 -6.15 3.51 -11.36
N ALA A 19 -7.42 3.11 -11.38
CA ALA A 19 -7.82 1.82 -10.82
C ALA A 19 -7.04 0.67 -11.49
N LEU A 20 -6.89 0.70 -12.82
CA LEU A 20 -6.05 -0.26 -13.54
C LEU A 20 -4.58 -0.20 -13.12
N LEU A 21 -3.99 1.00 -13.03
CA LEU A 21 -2.62 1.16 -12.55
C LEU A 21 -2.44 0.61 -11.13
N GLN A 22 -3.43 0.85 -10.25
CA GLN A 22 -3.41 0.36 -8.88
C GLN A 22 -3.52 -1.17 -8.80
N ILE A 23 -4.31 -1.82 -9.67
CA ILE A 23 -4.39 -3.28 -9.76
C ILE A 23 -3.01 -3.87 -10.08
N ILE A 24 -2.34 -3.32 -11.09
CA ILE A 24 -1.01 -3.80 -11.53
C ILE A 24 0.03 -3.53 -10.44
N SER A 25 0.08 -2.29 -9.93
CA SER A 25 1.03 -1.86 -8.91
C SER A 25 0.89 -2.69 -7.63
N HIS A 26 -0.34 -2.82 -7.11
CA HIS A 26 -0.60 -3.58 -5.91
C HIS A 26 -0.34 -5.08 -6.11
N GLY A 27 -0.66 -5.64 -7.28
CA GLY A 27 -0.35 -7.03 -7.60
C GLY A 27 1.15 -7.32 -7.54
N PHE A 28 1.97 -6.45 -8.14
CA PHE A 28 3.43 -6.62 -8.15
C PHE A 28 4.04 -6.44 -6.75
N ILE A 29 3.67 -5.35 -6.05
CA ILE A 29 4.17 -5.09 -4.68
C ILE A 29 3.73 -6.20 -3.72
N GLY A 30 2.48 -6.65 -3.83
CA GLY A 30 1.95 -7.74 -3.03
C GLY A 30 2.71 -9.05 -3.26
N ALA A 31 2.91 -9.43 -4.53
CA ALA A 31 3.67 -10.63 -4.87
C ALA A 31 5.11 -10.59 -4.31
N ALA A 32 5.78 -9.44 -4.41
CA ALA A 32 7.12 -9.26 -3.84
C ALA A 32 7.14 -9.37 -2.31
N LEU A 33 6.19 -8.74 -1.61
CA LEU A 33 6.10 -8.80 -0.15
C LEU A 33 5.76 -10.20 0.36
N PHE A 34 4.82 -10.91 -0.28
CA PHE A 34 4.50 -12.29 0.09
C PHE A 34 5.66 -13.25 -0.17
N PHE A 35 6.39 -13.07 -1.27
CA PHE A 35 7.60 -13.83 -1.54
C PHE A 35 8.67 -13.59 -0.46
N LEU A 36 8.91 -12.34 -0.07
CA LEU A 36 9.88 -12.01 0.97
C LEU A 36 9.44 -12.50 2.35
N ALA A 37 8.15 -12.45 2.67
CA ALA A 37 7.61 -13.04 3.89
C ALA A 37 7.84 -14.56 3.94
N GLY A 38 7.55 -15.28 2.85
CA GLY A 38 7.80 -16.72 2.74
C GLY A 38 9.28 -17.09 2.87
N THR A 39 10.17 -16.35 2.20
CA THR A 39 11.62 -16.58 2.30
C THR A 39 12.18 -16.25 3.70
N THR A 40 11.60 -15.28 4.39
CA THR A 40 11.93 -14.97 5.79
C THR A 40 11.48 -16.11 6.71
N TYR A 41 10.26 -16.59 6.53
CA TYR A 41 9.73 -17.74 7.27
C TYR A 41 10.57 -19.00 7.08
N ASP A 42 11.00 -19.32 5.85
CA ASP A 42 11.83 -20.50 5.59
C ASP A 42 13.20 -20.48 6.29
N ARG A 43 13.69 -19.29 6.62
CA ARG A 43 15.00 -19.09 7.25
C ARG A 43 14.93 -19.11 8.77
N ILE A 44 13.88 -18.52 9.33
CA ILE A 44 13.77 -18.28 10.78
C ILE A 44 12.81 -19.30 11.42
N ARG A 45 11.89 -19.88 10.65
CA ARG A 45 10.84 -20.83 11.09
C ARG A 45 9.93 -20.27 12.20
N LEU A 46 9.89 -18.94 12.35
CA LEU A 46 8.99 -18.23 13.25
C LEU A 46 7.88 -17.56 12.44
N VAL A 47 6.65 -17.64 12.94
CA VAL A 47 5.47 -16.97 12.34
C VAL A 47 5.08 -15.73 13.14
N TYR A 48 5.31 -15.75 14.46
CA TYR A 48 4.87 -14.69 15.35
C TYR A 48 5.86 -13.52 15.35
N LEU A 49 5.34 -12.32 15.08
CA LEU A 49 6.13 -11.08 15.08
C LEU A 49 6.77 -10.80 16.44
N ASP A 50 6.13 -11.20 17.54
CA ASP A 50 6.62 -11.00 18.91
C ASP A 50 7.86 -11.83 19.23
N GLU A 51 8.09 -12.90 18.48
CA GLU A 51 9.28 -13.77 18.59
C GLU A 51 10.38 -13.37 17.59
N MET A 52 10.08 -12.44 16.67
CA MET A 52 11.04 -11.88 15.72
C MET A 52 11.74 -10.67 16.34
N GLY A 53 12.90 -10.32 15.78
CA GLY A 53 13.65 -9.12 16.17
C GLY A 53 15.10 -9.17 15.69
N GLY A 54 15.66 -8.02 15.34
CA GLY A 54 17.06 -7.90 14.94
C GLY A 54 17.46 -8.67 13.67
N ILE A 55 16.50 -9.04 12.81
CA ILE A 55 16.74 -9.82 11.58
C ILE A 55 17.58 -9.03 10.55
N ALA A 56 17.67 -7.71 10.68
CA ALA A 56 18.43 -6.86 9.75
C ALA A 56 19.93 -7.23 9.67
N ILE A 57 20.53 -7.64 10.79
CA ILE A 57 21.96 -7.97 10.88
C ILE A 57 22.27 -9.30 10.16
N PRO A 58 21.60 -10.42 10.44
CA PRO A 58 21.88 -11.69 9.76
C PRO A 58 21.41 -11.71 8.30
N MET A 59 20.41 -10.90 7.91
CA MET A 59 19.77 -10.97 6.59
C MET A 59 19.59 -9.60 5.91
N PRO A 60 20.67 -8.84 5.65
CA PRO A 60 20.60 -7.45 5.18
C PRO A 60 19.96 -7.31 3.79
N LYS A 61 20.11 -8.32 2.91
CA LYS A 61 19.48 -8.31 1.58
C LYS A 61 17.95 -8.45 1.65
N ILE A 62 17.46 -9.27 2.58
CA ILE A 62 16.01 -9.39 2.79
C ILE A 62 15.48 -8.12 3.43
N PHE A 63 16.17 -7.60 4.45
CA PHE A 63 15.80 -6.32 5.07
C PHE A 63 15.66 -5.18 4.05
N THR A 64 16.67 -4.99 3.19
CA THR A 64 16.67 -3.91 2.19
C THR A 64 15.54 -4.05 1.17
N MET A 65 15.32 -5.26 0.64
CA MET A 65 14.21 -5.53 -0.28
C MET A 65 12.84 -5.41 0.40
N PHE A 66 12.69 -5.99 1.59
CA PHE A 66 11.41 -5.95 2.32
C PHE A 66 11.04 -4.52 2.69
N SER A 67 12.02 -3.73 3.16
CA SER A 67 11.84 -2.31 3.44
C SER A 67 11.47 -1.53 2.18
N SER A 68 12.16 -1.73 1.05
CA SER A 68 11.85 -0.98 -0.19
C SER A 68 10.46 -1.28 -0.75
N PHE A 69 10.03 -2.54 -0.75
CA PHE A 69 8.66 -2.89 -1.17
C PHE A 69 7.60 -2.46 -0.16
N SER A 70 7.92 -2.47 1.13
CA SER A 70 7.03 -1.92 2.17
C SER A 70 6.83 -0.42 1.95
N MET A 71 7.90 0.32 1.69
CA MET A 71 7.85 1.75 1.33
C MET A 71 7.05 2.00 0.05
N ALA A 72 7.17 1.14 -0.96
CA ALA A 72 6.33 1.20 -2.15
C ALA A 72 4.83 0.98 -1.84
N SER A 73 4.51 0.09 -0.90
CA SER A 73 3.14 -0.17 -0.45
C SER A 73 2.54 0.97 0.38
N LEU A 74 3.37 1.85 0.95
CA LEU A 74 2.93 3.02 1.71
C LEU A 74 2.50 4.20 0.83
N ALA A 75 2.51 4.02 -0.49
CA ALA A 75 2.26 5.09 -1.45
C ALA A 75 3.20 6.29 -1.22
N LEU A 76 4.49 6.03 -1.01
CA LEU A 76 5.49 7.09 -0.93
C LEU A 76 5.62 7.84 -2.27
N PRO A 77 5.81 9.18 -2.25
CA PRO A 77 6.06 9.95 -3.46
C PRO A 77 7.23 9.37 -4.25
N GLY A 78 7.04 9.20 -5.56
CA GLY A 78 8.02 8.56 -6.45
C GLY A 78 7.77 7.08 -6.71
N MET A 79 6.84 6.44 -5.99
CA MET A 79 6.41 5.06 -6.24
C MET A 79 5.07 5.00 -7.00
N SER A 80 4.81 3.89 -7.69
CA SER A 80 3.60 3.69 -8.49
C SER A 80 2.31 3.77 -7.67
N GLY A 81 2.33 3.32 -6.41
CA GLY A 81 1.19 3.38 -5.49
C GLY A 81 0.73 4.82 -5.21
N PHE A 82 1.67 5.76 -5.05
CA PHE A 82 1.34 7.18 -4.83
C PHE A 82 0.62 7.79 -6.02
N VAL A 83 1.15 7.58 -7.22
CA VAL A 83 0.58 8.13 -8.47
C VAL A 83 -0.83 7.58 -8.71
N ALA A 84 -1.06 6.30 -8.42
CA ALA A 84 -2.37 5.70 -8.53
C ALA A 84 -3.37 6.34 -7.55
N GLU A 85 -3.04 6.40 -6.27
CA GLU A 85 -3.95 6.89 -5.23
C GLU A 85 -4.28 8.37 -5.41
N LEU A 86 -3.27 9.21 -5.67
CA LEU A 86 -3.44 10.65 -5.83
C LEU A 86 -4.36 10.98 -7.01
N ILE A 87 -4.26 10.22 -8.11
CA ILE A 87 -5.09 10.48 -9.28
C ILE A 87 -6.50 9.87 -9.12
N VAL A 88 -6.66 8.80 -8.33
CA VAL A 88 -8.00 8.36 -7.89
C VAL A 88 -8.70 9.45 -7.08
N PHE A 89 -7.97 10.16 -6.20
CA PHE A 89 -8.50 11.34 -5.49
C PHE A 89 -9.00 12.42 -6.46
N PHE A 90 -8.18 12.79 -7.45
CA PHE A 90 -8.58 13.77 -8.46
C PHE A 90 -9.77 13.31 -9.32
N GLY A 91 -9.81 12.03 -9.70
CA GLY A 91 -10.92 11.45 -10.45
C GLY A 91 -12.25 11.53 -9.67
N LEU A 92 -12.20 11.33 -8.35
CA LEU A 92 -13.39 11.44 -7.51
C LEU A 92 -13.85 12.90 -7.35
N ILE A 93 -12.94 13.85 -7.15
CA ILE A 93 -13.25 15.27 -6.99
C ILE A 93 -13.87 15.85 -8.27
N THR A 94 -13.33 15.52 -9.44
CA THR A 94 -13.78 16.02 -10.75
C THR A 94 -15.07 15.37 -11.26
N SER A 95 -15.48 14.22 -10.70
CA SER A 95 -16.69 13.51 -11.12
C SER A 95 -17.97 14.35 -10.95
N GLN A 96 -18.76 14.55 -12.01
CA GLN A 96 -19.99 15.37 -11.92
C GLN A 96 -21.19 14.61 -11.31
N LYS A 97 -21.06 13.29 -11.09
CA LYS A 97 -22.17 12.41 -10.68
C LYS A 97 -22.50 12.43 -9.19
N TYR A 98 -21.56 12.86 -8.35
CA TYR A 98 -21.69 12.82 -6.90
C TYR A 98 -21.93 14.20 -6.30
N LEU A 99 -22.80 14.28 -5.29
CA LEU A 99 -23.00 15.46 -4.46
C LEU A 99 -21.71 15.82 -3.71
N LEU A 100 -21.51 17.12 -3.44
CA LEU A 100 -20.31 17.61 -2.77
C LEU A 100 -20.08 16.95 -1.40
N MET A 101 -21.16 16.74 -0.64
CA MET A 101 -21.12 16.11 0.68
C MET A 101 -20.64 14.64 0.61
N THR A 102 -21.10 13.87 -0.38
CA THR A 102 -20.70 12.46 -0.51
C THR A 102 -19.24 12.35 -0.95
N LYS A 103 -18.78 13.25 -1.83
CA LYS A 103 -17.35 13.33 -2.20
C LYS A 103 -16.47 13.64 -0.99
N ALA A 104 -16.86 14.61 -0.17
CA ALA A 104 -16.11 14.99 1.03
C ALA A 104 -16.00 13.80 2.01
N LEU A 105 -17.08 13.04 2.20
CA LEU A 105 -17.08 11.88 3.08
C LEU A 105 -16.17 10.76 2.54
N ILE A 106 -16.24 10.43 1.25
CA ILE A 106 -15.40 9.39 0.64
C ILE A 106 -13.92 9.77 0.68
N THR A 107 -13.58 11.03 0.36
CA THR A 107 -12.20 11.51 0.43
C THR A 107 -11.65 11.51 1.86
N PHE A 108 -12.47 11.86 2.85
CA PHE A 108 -12.08 11.79 4.26
C PHE A 108 -11.74 10.35 4.68
N VAL A 109 -12.58 9.37 4.32
CA VAL A 109 -12.33 7.95 4.61
C VAL A 109 -11.06 7.46 3.91
N MET A 110 -10.82 7.88 2.67
CA MET A 110 -9.56 7.55 1.97
C MET A 110 -8.32 8.11 2.67
N ALA A 111 -8.40 9.35 3.17
CA ALA A 111 -7.29 9.97 3.89
C ALA A 111 -6.95 9.21 5.18
N ILE A 112 -7.95 8.70 5.90
CA ILE A 112 -7.73 7.83 7.06
C ILE A 112 -6.97 6.56 6.64
N GLY A 113 -7.35 5.95 5.52
CA GLY A 113 -6.65 4.79 4.97
C GLY A 113 -5.17 5.04 4.69
N MET A 114 -4.83 6.22 4.14
CA MET A 114 -3.44 6.63 3.90
C MET A 114 -2.61 6.82 5.17
N ILE A 115 -3.25 7.16 6.29
CA ILE A 115 -2.58 7.30 7.59
C ILE A 115 -2.40 5.93 8.25
N LEU A 116 -3.38 5.04 8.11
CA LEU A 116 -3.34 3.69 8.68
C LEU A 116 -2.26 2.82 8.03
N THR A 117 -1.98 2.99 6.73
CA THR A 117 -0.98 2.20 6.01
C THR A 117 0.43 2.27 6.64
N PRO A 118 1.03 3.46 6.91
CA PRO A 118 2.28 3.59 7.65
C PRO A 118 2.28 2.92 9.02
N ILE A 119 1.17 3.03 9.76
CA ILE A 119 1.11 2.59 11.15
C ILE A 119 1.40 1.09 11.25
N TYR A 120 0.72 0.26 10.46
CA TYR A 120 0.93 -1.19 10.56
C TYR A 120 2.20 -1.66 9.85
N LEU A 121 2.53 -1.11 8.67
CA LEU A 121 3.71 -1.55 7.88
C LEU A 121 5.02 -1.17 8.58
N LEU A 122 5.15 0.06 9.08
CA LEU A 122 6.36 0.49 9.78
C LEU A 122 6.48 -0.18 11.15
N SER A 123 5.37 -0.42 11.86
CA SER A 123 5.41 -1.16 13.12
C SER A 123 5.85 -2.61 12.91
N MET A 124 5.38 -3.26 11.85
CA MET A 124 5.79 -4.62 11.50
C MET A 124 7.25 -4.68 11.05
N LEU A 125 7.71 -3.74 10.22
CA LEU A 125 9.13 -3.61 9.87
C LEU A 125 10.02 -3.44 11.12
N ARG A 126 9.57 -2.61 12.07
CA ARG A 126 10.26 -2.40 13.34
C ARG A 126 10.36 -3.69 14.13
N GLN A 127 9.26 -4.41 14.34
CA GLN A 127 9.25 -5.64 15.14
C GLN A 127 10.07 -6.78 14.51
N MET A 128 10.08 -6.89 13.18
CA MET A 128 10.85 -7.95 12.53
C MET A 128 12.35 -7.64 12.48
N PHE A 129 12.71 -6.44 12.00
CA PHE A 129 14.09 -6.18 11.58
C PHE A 129 14.93 -5.43 12.61
N TYR A 130 14.29 -4.63 13.46
CA TYR A 130 14.94 -3.86 14.52
C TYR A 130 14.82 -4.58 15.87
#